data_AF-A0A6C0IGJ5-F1
#
_entry.id   AF-A0A6C0IGJ5-F1
#
_cell.length_a   1.000
_cell.length_b   1.000
_cell.length_c   1.000
_cell.angle_alpha   90.00
_cell.angle_beta   90.00
_cell.angle_gamma   90.00
#
_symmetry.space_group_name_H-M   'P 1'
#
loop_
_entity.id
_entity.type
_entity.pdbx_description
1 polymer ?
#
loop_
_entity_poly.entity_id
_entity_poly.type
_entity_poly.pdbx_seq_one_letter_code
_entity_poly.pdbx_strand_id
1 'polypeptide(L)'
;MSSIKSSASKQPAKQYVAAVPFNANFFSYTITTNSSTYVKTGTLAAVAGATATNCPAGRILRESGQKLYPGVHPDITTYMVGVIDSITFLTGYIDPNSPVFATHSANVPSFFANSVDPVGGLLDEGSAVYTNGIISAHGQIRCVGATGARVLVPGTAANIAIDVSQGSFVYIDGNGNNTLTCTNFNFGDRLFIQTVGTGNVTFSTGFGVATLTVAKADMMFSFICDGAHMLQTGASSWTNVPA
;
A
#
# COMPACT_ATOMS: atom_id res chain seq x y z
N MET A 1 -21.13 -14.07 -41.81
CA MET A 1 -20.68 -13.23 -40.69
C MET A 1 -19.20 -13.52 -40.45
N SER A 2 -18.34 -12.85 -41.22
CA SER A 2 -17.39 -11.83 -40.75
C SER A 2 -16.56 -12.25 -39.53
N SER A 3 -15.38 -12.83 -39.82
CA SER A 3 -14.29 -12.93 -38.85
C SER A 3 -13.48 -11.65 -38.96
N ILE A 4 -13.67 -10.73 -38.02
CA ILE A 4 -12.82 -9.57 -37.86
C ILE A 4 -11.50 -10.10 -37.28
N LYS A 5 -10.48 -10.27 -38.14
CA LYS A 5 -9.09 -10.24 -37.66
C LYS A 5 -8.86 -8.82 -37.15
N SER A 6 -8.98 -8.62 -35.83
CA SER A 6 -8.67 -7.32 -35.26
C SER A 6 -7.18 -7.03 -35.52
N SER A 7 -6.90 -5.96 -36.24
CA SER A 7 -5.61 -5.28 -36.35
C SER A 7 -5.12 -4.70 -35.01
N ALA A 8 -5.69 -5.15 -33.89
CA ALA A 8 -5.32 -4.71 -32.56
C ALA A 8 -3.89 -5.20 -32.27
N SER A 9 -2.98 -4.24 -32.12
CA SER A 9 -1.72 -4.40 -31.40
C SER A 9 -1.94 -5.35 -30.22
N LYS A 10 -1.08 -6.37 -30.08
CA LYS A 10 -1.11 -7.37 -29.00
C LYS A 10 -1.79 -6.80 -27.75
N GLN A 11 -2.98 -7.31 -27.45
CA GLN A 11 -3.66 -7.02 -26.20
C GLN A 11 -2.65 -7.25 -25.06
N PRO A 12 -2.55 -6.36 -24.06
CA PRO A 12 -1.67 -6.59 -22.91
C PRO A 12 -2.02 -7.96 -22.32
N ALA A 13 -1.09 -8.90 -22.39
CA ALA A 13 -1.36 -10.27 -21.96
C ALA A 13 -1.51 -10.35 -20.43
N LYS A 14 -0.86 -9.42 -19.72
CA LYS A 14 -0.93 -9.27 -18.27
C LYS A 14 -0.87 -7.78 -17.91
N GLN A 15 -1.43 -7.46 -16.75
CA GLN A 15 -1.26 -6.17 -16.10
C GLN A 15 -0.57 -6.39 -14.76
N TYR A 16 -0.08 -5.32 -14.17
CA TYR A 16 0.60 -5.31 -12.88
C TYR A 16 0.08 -4.15 -12.06
N VAL A 17 -0.08 -4.31 -10.76
CA VAL A 17 -0.33 -3.21 -9.83
C VAL A 17 0.92 -2.95 -8.99
N ALA A 18 1.29 -1.68 -8.83
CA ALA A 18 2.40 -1.27 -7.98
C ALA A 18 1.97 -1.17 -6.52
N ALA A 19 2.60 -1.92 -5.62
CA ALA A 19 2.31 -1.91 -4.19
C ALA A 19 2.90 -0.68 -3.45
N VAL A 20 3.92 -0.04 -4.04
CA VAL A 20 4.63 1.14 -3.52
C VAL A 20 4.99 2.08 -4.69
N PRO A 21 5.45 3.32 -4.46
CA PRO A 21 6.00 4.14 -5.53
C PRO A 21 7.11 3.40 -6.30
N PHE A 22 6.95 3.30 -7.61
CA PHE A 22 7.72 2.35 -8.42
C PHE A 22 8.80 3.02 -9.29
N ASN A 23 9.05 4.32 -9.12
CA ASN A 23 10.04 5.07 -9.90
C ASN A 23 11.47 4.50 -9.81
N ALA A 24 11.84 3.88 -8.68
CA ALA A 24 13.15 3.23 -8.50
C ALA A 24 13.22 1.82 -9.11
N ASN A 25 12.07 1.25 -9.52
CA ASN A 25 11.95 -0.09 -10.08
C ASN A 25 11.42 -0.05 -11.52
N PHE A 26 11.57 1.09 -12.20
CA PHE A 26 11.07 1.32 -13.55
C PHE A 26 12.21 1.81 -14.44
N PHE A 27 12.59 0.98 -15.40
CA PHE A 27 13.83 1.16 -16.17
C PHE A 27 13.58 1.30 -17.66
N SER A 28 14.25 2.23 -18.29
CA SER A 28 14.43 2.28 -19.74
C SER A 28 15.58 1.36 -20.14
N TYR A 29 15.44 0.69 -21.28
CA TYR A 29 16.53 -0.07 -21.89
C TYR A 29 16.78 0.46 -23.29
N THR A 30 18.00 0.92 -23.54
CA THR A 30 18.43 1.40 -24.87
C THR A 30 19.53 0.50 -25.40
N ILE A 31 19.52 0.27 -26.71
CA ILE A 31 20.58 -0.49 -27.39
C ILE A 31 21.28 0.49 -28.32
N THR A 32 22.59 0.64 -28.14
CA THR A 32 23.44 1.36 -29.08
C THR A 32 24.29 0.35 -29.85
N THR A 33 24.54 0.62 -31.12
CA THR A 33 25.47 -0.18 -31.92
C THR A 33 26.72 0.65 -32.15
N ASN A 34 27.87 0.16 -31.69
CA ASN A 34 29.14 0.81 -31.98
C ASN A 34 29.41 0.71 -33.48
N SER A 35 29.53 1.85 -34.17
CA SER A 35 29.68 1.91 -35.63
C SER A 35 31.02 1.37 -36.14
N SER A 36 32.02 1.21 -35.28
CA SER A 36 33.36 0.73 -35.63
C SER A 36 33.56 -0.75 -35.33
N THR A 37 32.96 -1.27 -34.26
CA THR A 37 33.09 -2.69 -33.87
C THR A 37 31.86 -3.52 -34.21
N TYR A 38 30.75 -2.89 -34.60
CA TYR A 38 29.44 -3.50 -34.82
C TYR A 38 28.88 -4.27 -33.60
N VAL A 39 29.46 -4.04 -32.43
CA VAL A 39 28.99 -4.60 -31.16
C VAL A 39 27.80 -3.79 -30.67
N LYS A 40 26.74 -4.48 -30.25
CA LYS A 40 25.58 -3.88 -29.60
C LYS A 40 25.80 -3.82 -28.09
N THR A 41 25.63 -2.65 -27.51
CA THR A 41 25.71 -2.43 -26.06
C THR A 41 24.36 -1.94 -25.57
N GLY A 42 23.84 -2.63 -24.55
CA GLY A 42 22.63 -2.22 -23.86
C GLY A 42 22.95 -1.18 -22.79
N THR A 43 21.97 -0.40 -22.37
CA THR A 43 22.09 0.41 -21.17
C THR A 43 20.74 0.41 -20.49
N LEU A 44 20.74 -0.02 -19.23
CA LEU A 44 19.58 0.03 -18.36
C LEU A 44 19.71 1.28 -17.49
N ALA A 45 18.70 2.14 -17.53
CA ALA A 45 18.68 3.38 -16.75
C ALA A 45 17.27 3.62 -16.21
N ALA A 46 17.12 4.34 -15.10
CA ALA A 46 15.80 4.75 -14.63
C ALA A 46 15.03 5.50 -15.74
N VAL A 47 13.72 5.25 -15.85
CA VAL A 47 12.88 5.93 -16.85
C VAL A 47 12.90 7.44 -16.60
N ALA A 48 13.23 8.23 -17.62
CA ALA A 48 13.23 9.68 -17.51
C ALA A 48 11.82 10.20 -17.17
N GLY A 49 11.73 11.09 -16.17
CA GLY A 49 10.45 11.61 -15.68
C GLY A 49 9.71 10.70 -14.69
N ALA A 50 10.24 9.51 -14.38
CA ALA A 50 9.72 8.67 -13.30
C ALA A 50 10.08 9.29 -11.93
N THR A 51 9.08 9.87 -11.27
CA THR A 51 9.17 10.40 -9.90
C THR A 51 8.17 9.68 -9.01
N ALA A 52 8.32 9.73 -7.69
CA ALA A 52 7.35 9.12 -6.78
C ALA A 52 5.92 9.68 -6.97
N THR A 53 5.80 10.93 -7.42
CA THR A 53 4.53 11.58 -7.76
C THR A 53 3.92 11.04 -9.07
N ASN A 54 4.74 10.83 -10.09
CA ASN A 54 4.28 10.33 -11.39
C ASN A 54 4.05 8.80 -11.37
N CYS A 55 4.78 8.09 -10.51
CA CYS A 55 4.78 6.64 -10.36
C CYS A 55 4.37 6.21 -8.94
N PRO A 56 3.16 6.57 -8.46
CA PRO A 56 2.71 6.26 -7.10
C PRO A 56 2.32 4.77 -6.93
N ALA A 57 2.11 4.36 -5.67
CA ALA A 57 1.44 3.09 -5.36
C ALA A 57 0.01 3.04 -5.92
N GLY A 58 -0.55 1.84 -6.07
CA GLY A 58 -1.90 1.59 -6.63
C GLY A 58 -1.96 1.70 -8.16
N ARG A 59 -0.86 2.08 -8.82
CA ARG A 59 -0.84 2.27 -10.27
C ARG A 59 -0.93 0.95 -11.02
N ILE A 60 -1.84 0.86 -11.98
CA ILE A 60 -1.94 -0.26 -12.92
C ILE A 60 -1.02 -0.01 -14.13
N LEU A 61 -0.10 -0.94 -14.35
CA LEU A 61 0.84 -0.99 -15.46
C LEU A 61 0.43 -2.11 -16.41
N ARG A 62 0.54 -1.86 -17.72
CA ARG A 62 0.04 -2.79 -18.75
C ARG A 62 1.19 -3.30 -19.59
N GLU A 63 1.30 -4.62 -19.76
CA GLU A 63 2.40 -5.22 -20.51
C GLU A 63 2.38 -4.73 -21.97
N SER A 64 3.53 -4.25 -22.47
CA SER A 64 3.71 -3.80 -23.87
C SER A 64 4.02 -4.97 -24.83
N GLY A 65 4.33 -6.15 -24.28
CA GLY A 65 4.77 -7.34 -25.00
C GLY A 65 6.27 -7.40 -25.25
N GLN A 66 7.05 -6.40 -24.81
CA GLN A 66 8.51 -6.44 -24.80
C GLN A 66 9.02 -7.23 -23.59
N LYS A 67 10.14 -7.94 -23.76
CA LYS A 67 10.75 -8.75 -22.70
C LYS A 67 12.26 -8.60 -22.74
N LEU A 68 12.88 -8.57 -21.56
CA LEU A 68 14.32 -8.67 -21.38
C LEU A 68 14.62 -9.93 -20.59
N TYR A 69 15.49 -10.76 -21.16
CA TYR A 69 15.92 -12.00 -20.53
C TYR A 69 17.29 -11.80 -19.87
N PRO A 70 17.55 -12.49 -18.74
CA PRO A 70 18.87 -12.51 -18.14
C PRO A 70 19.98 -12.85 -19.14
N GLY A 71 21.10 -12.16 -19.05
CA GLY A 71 22.28 -12.42 -19.91
C GLY A 71 22.22 -11.78 -21.31
N VAL A 72 21.14 -11.09 -21.68
CA VAL A 72 21.10 -10.25 -22.89
C VAL A 72 22.02 -9.02 -22.74
N HIS A 73 22.25 -8.58 -21.50
CA HIS A 73 23.18 -7.52 -21.13
C HIS A 73 23.85 -7.87 -19.79
N PRO A 74 25.11 -7.48 -19.52
CA PRO A 74 25.78 -7.74 -18.24
C PRO A 74 24.99 -7.24 -17.02
N ASP A 75 24.28 -6.12 -17.17
CA ASP A 75 23.49 -5.51 -16.09
C ASP A 75 22.07 -6.08 -15.97
N ILE A 76 21.65 -6.96 -16.88
CA ILE A 76 20.32 -7.61 -16.82
C ILE A 76 20.51 -9.01 -16.26
N THR A 77 20.34 -9.12 -14.95
CA THR A 77 20.47 -10.39 -14.20
C THR A 77 19.12 -11.05 -13.94
N THR A 78 18.01 -10.32 -14.07
CA THR A 78 16.65 -10.83 -13.88
C THR A 78 15.79 -10.67 -15.12
N TYR A 79 14.72 -11.46 -15.20
CA TYR A 79 13.74 -11.36 -16.27
C TYR A 79 12.90 -10.09 -16.06
N MET A 80 12.78 -9.24 -17.09
CA MET A 80 12.00 -8.03 -17.02
C MET A 80 10.94 -7.98 -18.12
N VAL A 81 9.80 -7.38 -17.81
CA VAL A 81 8.69 -7.19 -18.75
C VAL A 81 8.52 -5.72 -19.07
N GLY A 82 8.32 -5.42 -20.34
CA GLY A 82 7.99 -4.08 -20.80
C GLY A 82 6.56 -3.74 -20.41
N VAL A 83 6.35 -2.56 -19.83
CA VAL A 83 5.06 -2.06 -19.36
C VAL A 83 4.84 -0.60 -19.76
N ILE A 84 3.58 -0.21 -19.79
CA ILE A 84 3.09 1.15 -20.06
C ILE A 84 2.20 1.58 -18.89
N ASP A 85 2.46 2.77 -18.35
CA ASP A 85 1.53 3.45 -17.46
C ASP A 85 0.48 4.19 -18.30
N SER A 86 -0.79 3.82 -18.18
CA SER A 86 -1.88 4.41 -18.99
C SER A 86 -2.26 5.85 -18.60
N ILE A 87 -1.74 6.38 -17.49
CA ILE A 87 -2.03 7.74 -17.03
C ILE A 87 -0.92 8.70 -17.44
N THR A 88 0.35 8.35 -17.18
CA THR A 88 1.50 9.20 -17.53
C THR A 88 2.06 8.91 -18.92
N PHE A 89 1.66 7.80 -19.53
CA PHE A 89 2.20 7.28 -20.80
C PHE A 89 3.70 6.96 -20.77
N LEU A 90 4.32 6.93 -19.58
CA LEU A 90 5.69 6.45 -19.43
C LEU A 90 5.76 4.96 -19.78
N THR A 91 6.83 4.59 -20.50
CA THR A 91 7.11 3.21 -20.90
C THR A 91 8.48 2.78 -20.40
N GLY A 92 8.60 1.50 -20.04
CA GLY A 92 9.84 0.95 -19.50
C GLY A 92 9.69 -0.51 -19.12
N TYR A 93 10.63 -1.02 -18.35
CA TYR A 93 10.75 -2.41 -17.92
C TYR A 93 10.67 -2.49 -16.40
N ILE A 94 9.95 -3.50 -15.93
CA ILE A 94 9.84 -3.85 -14.52
C ILE A 94 10.25 -5.31 -14.32
N ASP A 95 10.76 -5.65 -13.14
CA ASP A 95 10.90 -7.04 -12.72
C ASP A 95 9.54 -7.52 -12.18
N PRO A 96 8.83 -8.43 -12.89
CA PRO A 96 7.50 -8.88 -12.47
C PRO A 96 7.52 -9.74 -11.21
N ASN A 97 8.71 -10.21 -10.77
CA ASN A 97 8.86 -10.99 -9.53
C ASN A 97 9.32 -10.11 -8.35
N SER A 98 9.54 -8.81 -8.57
CA SER A 98 9.84 -7.87 -7.49
C SER A 98 8.63 -7.74 -6.56
N PRO A 99 8.84 -7.62 -5.24
CA PRO A 99 7.74 -7.39 -4.28
C PRO A 99 7.01 -6.06 -4.50
N VAL A 100 7.54 -5.17 -5.37
CA VAL A 100 6.90 -3.91 -5.75
C VAL A 100 5.70 -4.13 -6.67
N PHE A 101 5.63 -5.23 -7.41
CA PHE A 101 4.58 -5.46 -8.41
C PHE A 101 3.81 -6.74 -8.11
N ALA A 102 2.48 -6.66 -8.18
CA ALA A 102 1.60 -7.82 -8.14
C ALA A 102 0.91 -8.01 -9.48
N THR A 103 0.73 -9.26 -9.89
CA THR A 103 0.04 -9.56 -11.15
C THR A 103 -1.44 -9.16 -11.06
N HIS A 104 -1.90 -8.38 -12.02
CA HIS A 104 -3.29 -7.98 -12.21
C HIS A 104 -3.77 -8.53 -13.55
N SER A 105 -4.86 -9.30 -13.59
CA SER A 105 -5.29 -9.95 -14.83
C SER A 105 -6.74 -9.65 -15.15
N ALA A 106 -6.99 -8.41 -15.56
CA ALA A 106 -8.13 -8.08 -16.40
C ALA A 106 -7.59 -8.06 -17.85
N ASN A 107 -8.06 -8.95 -18.72
CA ASN A 107 -7.73 -8.96 -20.16
C ASN A 107 -8.37 -7.73 -20.83
N VAL A 108 -7.84 -6.54 -20.53
CA VAL A 108 -8.40 -5.25 -20.91
C VAL A 108 -7.37 -4.49 -21.76
N PRO A 109 -7.76 -4.00 -22.95
CA PRO A 109 -6.88 -3.23 -23.81
C PRO A 109 -6.33 -1.99 -23.11
N SER A 110 -5.09 -1.58 -23.42
CA SER A 110 -4.38 -0.53 -22.68
C SER A 110 -4.99 0.87 -22.69
N PHE A 111 -5.92 1.13 -23.61
CA PHE A 111 -6.59 2.41 -23.79
C PHE A 111 -7.89 2.57 -22.98
N PHE A 112 -8.41 1.50 -22.37
CA PHE A 112 -9.56 1.61 -21.47
C PHE A 112 -9.11 2.09 -20.10
N ALA A 113 -9.80 3.05 -19.51
CA ALA A 113 -9.60 3.42 -18.11
C ALA A 113 -9.90 2.22 -17.19
N ASN A 114 -9.38 2.26 -15.96
CA ASN A 114 -9.76 1.29 -14.95
C ASN A 114 -11.25 1.46 -14.62
N SER A 115 -11.92 0.37 -14.29
CA SER A 115 -13.28 0.43 -13.76
C SER A 115 -13.29 1.15 -12.41
N VAL A 116 -14.43 1.76 -12.10
CA VAL A 116 -14.72 2.32 -10.79
C VAL A 116 -15.73 1.41 -10.09
N ASP A 117 -15.57 1.25 -8.78
CA ASP A 117 -16.55 0.58 -7.93
C ASP A 117 -17.90 1.30 -8.12
N PRO A 118 -18.95 0.59 -8.57
CA PRO A 118 -20.28 1.18 -8.68
C PRO A 118 -20.80 1.73 -7.34
N VAL A 119 -20.25 1.26 -6.22
CA VAL A 119 -20.54 1.72 -4.86
C VAL A 119 -19.34 2.49 -4.32
N GLY A 120 -19.41 3.83 -4.35
CA GLY A 120 -18.38 4.69 -3.75
C GLY A 120 -17.36 5.28 -4.74
N GLY A 121 -17.35 4.83 -6.00
CA GLY A 121 -16.63 5.49 -7.09
C GLY A 121 -15.10 5.42 -6.99
N LEU A 122 -14.57 4.56 -6.11
CA LEU A 122 -13.14 4.31 -6.03
C LEU A 122 -12.68 3.53 -7.26
N LEU A 123 -11.45 3.75 -7.72
CA LEU A 123 -10.88 2.99 -8.83
C LEU A 123 -10.60 1.55 -8.36
N ASP A 124 -10.88 0.58 -9.23
CA ASP A 124 -10.50 -0.81 -8.98
C ASP A 124 -8.98 -0.97 -9.15
N GLU A 125 -8.26 -1.12 -8.04
CA GLU A 125 -6.79 -1.22 -8.02
C GLU A 125 -6.27 -2.67 -8.06
N GLY A 126 -7.16 -3.67 -7.99
CA GLY A 126 -6.73 -5.07 -7.97
C GLY A 126 -7.86 -6.08 -7.96
N SER A 127 -7.51 -7.36 -8.15
CA SER A 127 -8.46 -8.46 -7.95
C SER A 127 -8.70 -8.69 -6.46
N ALA A 128 -9.96 -8.90 -6.09
CA ALA A 128 -10.30 -9.29 -4.72
C ALA A 128 -9.61 -10.62 -4.34
N VAL A 129 -9.17 -10.72 -3.10
CA VAL A 129 -8.56 -11.94 -2.53
C VAL A 129 -9.57 -12.59 -1.59
N TYR A 130 -10.14 -13.74 -1.99
CA TYR A 130 -10.95 -14.59 -1.11
C TYR A 130 -10.16 -15.84 -0.76
N THR A 131 -9.87 -16.03 0.53
CA THR A 131 -9.09 -17.18 1.03
C THR A 131 -9.76 -17.80 2.25
N ASN A 132 -9.78 -19.13 2.31
CA ASN A 132 -10.19 -19.90 3.50
C ASN A 132 -8.95 -20.32 4.35
N GLY A 133 -7.79 -19.72 4.09
CA GLY A 133 -6.52 -20.05 4.73
C GLY A 133 -5.70 -18.83 5.14
N ILE A 134 -4.47 -19.05 5.58
CA ILE A 134 -3.57 -18.01 6.09
C ILE A 134 -3.11 -17.10 4.93
N ILE A 135 -3.19 -15.79 5.15
CA ILE A 135 -2.48 -14.78 4.34
C ILE A 135 -1.11 -14.59 4.98
N SER A 136 -0.05 -15.04 4.34
CA SER A 136 1.33 -14.72 4.76
C SER A 136 1.80 -13.50 4.01
N ALA A 137 2.13 -12.43 4.75
CA ALA A 137 2.79 -11.26 4.22
C ALA A 137 4.12 -11.06 4.95
N HIS A 138 5.20 -10.95 4.20
CA HIS A 138 6.54 -10.62 4.75
C HIS A 138 6.71 -9.11 4.99
N GLY A 139 5.68 -8.32 4.63
CA GLY A 139 5.52 -6.91 4.97
C GLY A 139 4.20 -6.67 5.69
N GLN A 140 3.78 -5.42 5.80
CA GLN A 140 2.54 -5.06 6.48
C GLN A 140 1.31 -5.36 5.59
N ILE A 141 0.36 -6.14 6.11
CA ILE A 141 -1.01 -6.13 5.58
C ILE A 141 -1.68 -4.87 6.12
N ARG A 142 -1.93 -3.90 5.24
CA ARG A 142 -2.68 -2.69 5.60
C ARG A 142 -4.12 -2.86 5.13
N CYS A 143 -5.04 -3.04 6.07
CA CYS A 143 -6.46 -3.00 5.77
C CYS A 143 -6.88 -1.53 5.54
N VAL A 144 -6.91 -1.10 4.28
CA VAL A 144 -7.45 0.23 3.92
C VAL A 144 -8.90 0.04 3.49
N GLY A 145 -9.76 -0.22 4.47
CA GLY A 145 -11.21 -0.24 4.32
C GLY A 145 -11.84 0.67 5.39
N ALA A 146 -13.11 1.03 5.23
CA ALA A 146 -13.81 2.04 6.03
C ALA A 146 -13.67 1.87 7.56
N THR A 147 -13.32 0.67 8.02
CA THR A 147 -13.21 0.29 9.42
C THR A 147 -11.83 -0.29 9.83
N GLY A 148 -10.76 -0.02 9.07
CA GLY A 148 -9.41 -0.54 9.34
C GLY A 148 -8.29 0.50 9.29
N ALA A 149 -8.65 1.78 9.16
CA ALA A 149 -7.67 2.85 9.07
C ALA A 149 -6.87 2.93 10.37
N ARG A 150 -5.53 2.97 10.25
CA ARG A 150 -4.68 3.58 11.27
C ARG A 150 -5.05 5.06 11.29
N VAL A 151 -6.05 5.42 12.08
CA VAL A 151 -6.47 6.82 12.22
C VAL A 151 -5.30 7.53 12.89
N LEU A 152 -4.53 8.26 12.08
CA LEU A 152 -3.55 9.20 12.59
C LEU A 152 -4.33 10.34 13.23
N VAL A 153 -4.33 10.39 14.55
CA VAL A 153 -4.92 11.51 15.27
C VAL A 153 -3.79 12.44 15.69
N PRO A 154 -3.74 13.69 15.18
CA PRO A 154 -2.78 14.67 15.64
C PRO A 154 -2.92 14.85 17.16
N GLY A 155 -1.84 14.59 17.88
CA GLY A 155 -1.77 14.66 19.34
C GLY A 155 -1.91 16.07 19.91
N THR A 156 -2.06 17.09 19.07
CA THR A 156 -2.41 18.46 19.47
C THR A 156 -3.90 18.62 19.83
N ALA A 157 -4.76 17.68 19.44
CA ALA A 157 -6.19 17.72 19.76
C ALA A 157 -6.43 17.32 21.23
N ALA A 158 -7.05 18.20 22.03
CA ALA A 158 -7.30 17.93 23.45
C ALA A 158 -8.25 16.74 23.69
N ASN A 159 -9.17 16.47 22.75
CA ASN A 159 -10.15 15.40 22.84
C ASN A 159 -10.16 14.56 21.56
N ILE A 160 -10.08 13.24 21.69
CA ILE A 160 -10.01 12.26 20.61
C ILE A 160 -11.17 11.30 20.77
N ALA A 161 -12.10 11.28 19.80
CA ALA A 161 -13.20 10.33 19.76
C ALA A 161 -12.80 9.12 18.90
N ILE A 162 -12.96 7.91 19.46
CA ILE A 162 -12.65 6.64 18.82
C ILE A 162 -13.95 5.88 18.57
N ASP A 163 -14.27 5.65 17.31
CA ASP A 163 -15.35 4.75 16.91
C ASP A 163 -14.76 3.35 16.67
N VAL A 164 -15.03 2.40 17.58
CA VAL A 164 -14.44 1.06 17.52
C VAL A 164 -14.99 0.26 16.34
N SER A 165 -16.21 0.57 15.88
CA SER A 165 -16.76 -0.04 14.67
C SER A 165 -15.97 0.36 13.42
N GLN A 166 -15.25 1.48 13.46
CA GLN A 166 -14.35 1.97 12.42
C GLN A 166 -12.91 1.48 12.53
N GLY A 167 -12.63 0.59 13.49
CA GLY A 167 -11.41 -0.19 13.50
C GLY A 167 -10.78 -0.39 14.86
N SER A 168 -9.92 -1.41 14.88
CA SER A 168 -9.28 -1.89 16.09
C SER A 168 -7.93 -1.24 16.37
N PHE A 169 -7.43 -0.30 15.55
CA PHE A 169 -6.10 0.30 15.73
C PHE A 169 -6.09 1.82 15.58
N VAL A 170 -5.72 2.52 16.65
CA VAL A 170 -5.61 3.99 16.69
C VAL A 170 -4.15 4.39 16.92
N TYR A 171 -3.67 5.37 16.15
CA TYR A 171 -2.31 5.91 16.30
C TYR A 171 -2.35 7.40 16.62
N ILE A 172 -1.93 7.75 17.82
CA ILE A 172 -1.91 9.11 18.33
C ILE A 172 -0.47 9.61 18.27
N ASP A 173 -0.21 10.61 17.43
CA ASP A 173 1.12 11.19 17.25
C ASP A 173 1.08 12.70 17.50
N GLY A 174 1.79 13.13 18.54
CA GLY A 174 2.02 14.55 18.80
C GLY A 174 2.06 14.91 20.28
N ASN A 175 2.53 16.12 20.54
CA ASN A 175 2.71 16.65 21.89
C ASN A 175 1.41 17.23 22.47
N GLY A 176 1.24 17.13 23.79
CA GLY A 176 0.11 17.70 24.53
C GLY A 176 -0.76 16.64 25.20
N ASN A 177 -1.67 17.08 26.07
CA ASN A 177 -2.60 16.18 26.76
C ASN A 177 -3.78 15.84 25.85
N ASN A 178 -4.15 14.56 25.78
CA ASN A 178 -5.33 14.10 25.04
C ASN A 178 -6.26 13.34 25.96
N THR A 179 -7.56 13.57 25.80
CA THR A 179 -8.63 12.78 26.42
C THR A 179 -9.27 11.91 25.36
N LEU A 180 -9.33 10.62 25.59
CA LEU A 180 -9.84 9.63 24.66
C LEU A 180 -11.22 9.19 25.12
N THR A 181 -12.19 9.25 24.21
CA THR A 181 -13.50 8.63 24.37
C THR A 181 -13.67 7.54 23.33
N CYS A 182 -14.38 6.47 23.66
CA CYS A 182 -14.71 5.44 22.69
C CYS A 182 -16.21 5.15 22.65
N THR A 183 -16.70 4.81 21.46
CA THR A 183 -18.12 4.56 21.17
C THR A 183 -18.28 3.39 20.19
N ASN A 184 -19.52 2.91 20.02
CA ASN A 184 -19.91 1.91 19.01
C ASN A 184 -19.14 0.58 19.07
N PHE A 185 -18.78 0.13 20.27
CA PHE A 185 -18.16 -1.18 20.51
C PHE A 185 -19.22 -2.24 20.87
N ASN A 186 -18.96 -3.49 20.50
CA ASN A 186 -19.76 -4.67 20.83
C ASN A 186 -18.94 -5.66 21.66
N PHE A 187 -19.61 -6.62 22.31
CA PHE A 187 -18.94 -7.66 23.09
C PHE A 187 -17.85 -8.37 22.29
N GLY A 188 -16.63 -8.42 22.85
CA GLY A 188 -15.48 -9.08 22.23
C GLY A 188 -14.67 -8.21 21.26
N ASP A 189 -15.11 -7.00 20.95
CA ASP A 189 -14.32 -6.06 20.14
C ASP A 189 -12.97 -5.78 20.80
N ARG A 190 -11.93 -5.61 19.97
CA ARG A 190 -10.56 -5.31 20.40
C ARG A 190 -10.14 -3.94 19.91
N LEU A 191 -9.45 -3.20 20.77
CA LEU A 191 -8.88 -1.90 20.45
C LEU A 191 -7.42 -1.85 20.88
N PHE A 192 -6.57 -1.47 19.96
CA PHE A 192 -5.15 -1.23 20.14
C PHE A 192 -4.90 0.25 19.93
N ILE A 193 -4.27 0.89 20.91
CA ILE A 193 -3.95 2.31 20.86
C ILE A 193 -2.45 2.43 20.99
N GLN A 194 -1.82 2.99 19.96
CA GLN A 194 -0.41 3.37 20.01
C GLN A 194 -0.31 4.88 20.19
N THR A 195 0.54 5.30 21.11
CA THR A 195 0.85 6.71 21.35
C THR A 195 2.32 6.97 21.08
N VAL A 196 2.64 8.16 20.55
CA VAL A 196 4.01 8.70 20.47
C VAL A 196 3.99 10.20 20.78
N GLY A 197 5.14 10.77 21.15
CA GLY A 197 5.26 12.18 21.54
C GLY A 197 5.22 12.38 23.07
N THR A 198 4.96 13.62 23.49
CA THR A 198 5.00 14.04 24.92
C THR A 198 3.63 14.51 25.42
N GLY A 199 3.43 14.56 26.74
CA GLY A 199 2.17 14.94 27.38
C GLY A 199 1.50 13.73 28.04
N ASN A 200 0.18 13.75 28.19
CA ASN A 200 -0.59 12.67 28.79
C ASN A 200 -1.74 12.18 27.89
N VAL A 201 -2.13 10.93 28.05
CA VAL A 201 -3.35 10.32 27.50
C VAL A 201 -4.28 9.99 28.66
N THR A 202 -5.49 10.51 28.61
CA THR A 202 -6.54 10.28 29.60
C THR A 202 -7.66 9.46 28.96
N PHE A 203 -7.86 8.22 29.40
CA PHE A 203 -8.98 7.38 28.97
C PHE A 203 -10.25 7.78 29.74
N SER A 204 -11.32 8.09 29.02
CA SER A 204 -12.57 8.62 29.58
C SER A 204 -13.76 7.74 29.18
N THR A 205 -14.88 8.35 28.76
CA THR A 205 -16.13 7.65 28.41
C THR A 205 -15.90 6.48 27.44
N GLY A 206 -16.53 5.34 27.76
CA GLY A 206 -16.46 4.10 26.98
C GLY A 206 -15.34 3.16 27.42
N PHE A 207 -14.35 3.64 28.18
CA PHE A 207 -13.36 2.79 28.83
C PHE A 207 -13.86 2.35 30.21
N GLY A 208 -13.59 1.10 30.59
CA GLY A 208 -14.07 0.51 31.85
C GLY A 208 -13.24 0.88 33.07
N VAL A 209 -12.42 1.93 32.96
CA VAL A 209 -11.55 2.43 34.03
C VAL A 209 -12.02 3.83 34.42
N ALA A 210 -12.06 4.11 35.73
CA ALA A 210 -12.19 5.48 36.19
C ALA A 210 -10.97 6.27 35.67
N THR A 211 -11.22 7.38 34.97
CA THR A 211 -10.27 8.29 34.31
C THR A 211 -8.79 7.91 34.50
N LEU A 212 -8.25 7.08 33.61
CA LEU A 212 -6.84 6.66 33.67
C LEU A 212 -6.00 7.66 32.87
N THR A 213 -5.03 8.30 33.52
CA THR A 213 -4.07 9.21 32.85
C THR A 213 -2.69 8.59 32.82
N VAL A 214 -2.11 8.46 31.63
CA VAL A 214 -0.78 7.87 31.40
C VAL A 214 0.06 8.86 30.61
N ALA A 215 1.36 8.96 30.92
CA ALA A 215 2.27 9.76 30.11
C ALA A 215 2.30 9.23 28.67
N LYS A 216 2.20 10.13 27.70
CA LYS A 216 2.57 9.82 26.32
C LYS A 216 4.06 9.50 26.30
N ALA A 217 4.33 8.28 25.91
CA ALA A 217 5.61 7.80 25.44
C ALA A 217 5.31 6.88 24.26
N ASP A 218 6.35 6.28 23.68
CA ASP A 218 6.21 5.21 22.70
C ASP A 218 5.58 3.98 23.37
N MET A 219 4.25 4.00 23.46
CA MET A 219 3.44 3.05 24.22
C MET A 219 2.35 2.44 23.36
N MET A 220 1.99 1.20 23.71
CA MET A 220 0.83 0.51 23.17
C MET A 220 -0.05 0.02 24.30
N PHE A 221 -1.34 0.29 24.15
CA PHE A 221 -2.40 -0.19 25.01
C PHE A 221 -3.27 -1.17 24.22
N SER A 222 -3.69 -2.24 24.89
CA SER A 222 -4.62 -3.23 24.32
C SER A 222 -5.86 -3.28 25.19
N PHE A 223 -7.03 -3.27 24.57
CA PHE A 223 -8.33 -3.33 25.24
C PHE A 223 -9.23 -4.40 24.61
N ILE A 224 -10.13 -4.96 25.42
CA ILE A 224 -11.22 -5.83 24.98
C ILE A 224 -12.55 -5.33 25.53
N CYS A 225 -13.60 -5.38 24.72
CA CYS A 225 -14.94 -4.97 25.13
C CYS A 225 -15.67 -6.08 25.88
N ASP A 226 -16.24 -5.76 27.05
CA ASP A 226 -17.10 -6.66 27.84
C ASP A 226 -18.59 -6.55 27.48
N GLY A 227 -18.92 -5.79 26.42
CA GLY A 227 -20.28 -5.47 25.99
C GLY A 227 -20.80 -4.11 26.48
N ALA A 228 -20.12 -3.49 27.44
CA ALA A 228 -20.48 -2.16 27.96
C ALA A 228 -19.29 -1.19 28.02
N HIS A 229 -18.07 -1.70 28.18
CA HIS A 229 -16.87 -0.89 28.28
C HIS A 229 -15.64 -1.58 27.67
N MET A 230 -14.65 -0.77 27.29
CA MET A 230 -13.32 -1.24 26.90
C MET A 230 -12.45 -1.49 28.14
N LEU A 231 -12.14 -2.74 28.42
CA LEU A 231 -11.29 -3.18 29.52
C LEU A 231 -9.85 -3.28 29.06
N GLN A 232 -8.92 -2.64 29.77
CA GLN A 232 -7.50 -2.73 29.44
C GLN A 232 -6.99 -4.14 29.73
N THR A 233 -6.38 -4.77 28.73
CA THR A 233 -5.80 -6.11 28.80
C THR A 233 -4.27 -6.10 28.87
N GLY A 234 -3.64 -4.99 28.45
CA GLY A 234 -2.21 -4.83 28.54
C GLY A 234 -1.77 -3.42 28.20
N ALA A 235 -0.59 -3.05 28.70
CA ALA A 235 0.16 -1.90 28.23
C ALA A 235 1.64 -2.28 28.14
N SER A 236 2.30 -1.82 27.09
CA SER A 236 3.74 -2.01 26.87
C SER A 236 4.34 -0.71 26.40
N SER A 237 5.45 -0.30 27.01
CA SER A 237 6.36 0.66 26.41
C SER A 237 7.35 -0.07 25.53
N TRP A 238 7.77 0.55 24.44
CA TRP A 238 8.98 0.14 23.74
C TRP A 238 9.96 1.30 23.79
N THR A 239 11.11 1.05 24.40
CA THR A 239 12.26 1.91 24.17
C THR A 239 12.74 1.60 22.75
N ASN A 240 12.72 2.60 21.86
CA ASN A 240 13.53 2.52 20.65
C ASN A 240 14.96 2.24 21.10
N VAL A 241 15.43 1.00 20.94
CA VAL A 241 16.85 0.68 21.10
C VAL A 241 17.53 1.50 20.01
N PRO A 242 18.38 2.48 20.37
CA PRO A 242 19.10 3.24 19.36
C PRO A 242 19.84 2.26 18.46
N ALA A 243 19.67 2.42 17.13
CA ALA A 243 20.38 1.64 16.13
C ALA A 243 21.90 1.84 16.23
#